data_AF-A0A076ET50-F1
#
_entry.id   AF-A0A076ET50-F1
#
_cell.length_a   1.000
_cell.length_b   1.000
_cell.length_c   1.000
_cell.angle_alpha   90.00
_cell.angle_beta   90.00
_cell.angle_gamma   90.00
#
_symmetry.space_group_name_H-M   'P 1'
#
loop_
_entity.id
_entity.type
_entity.pdbx_description
1 polymer ?
#
loop_
_entity_poly.entity_id
_entity_poly.type
_entity_poly.pdbx_seq_one_letter_code
_entity_poly.pdbx_strand_id
1 'polypeptide(L)'
;MTRRFRSTQVRPRDRGYEFGSAHAEQVGASVAAYRQLFDRAAGSAVDLDHWGTLALERITAAAPAIAREIAGIADGAGLPVTAVAAINARTEVLAAVGGVTPSECSTVVRLRDGDAPVSIQAWDWFAELADLWFVWEIPHENGHLTTTVTEYGIVGKIGVNDRGLGVHFNILHHSEDGNGIGVPVHVLARAVLDESRDLNHALVRLAQAKVSASTSLTLVADSGGESAAVSVELNPGGIGYALPDRDGLLVHTNHFLSSPANLHDTELRDGPDTVIRFDMLRRRLSGRPDVDAPAVVEAMTSHLLGGGATCCHVDPALPTAARFETLATVSLDVENGTLTAHSGGPCTIPADFAAPTKENTVLKLKRIDNMDILTHDVDALVEFYHGVLGLPFHLPYEKEEVWAAIDMGNVTLYIFKSEVGEHAPRRTAVNPDNAPGYDSIAFEVDSLDEAEAALDGRVEWVDERIQWKHPSGTWYQYRPFFDPDGNMLYVTEPHIVGAGV
;
A
#
# COMPACT_ATOMS: atom_id res chain seq x y z
N MET A 1 -20.73 -8.91 8.79
CA MET A 1 -19.30 -9.10 9.14
C MET A 1 -18.59 -9.58 7.88
N THR A 2 -17.58 -8.86 7.42
CA THR A 2 -16.84 -9.20 6.19
C THR A 2 -16.01 -10.47 6.41
N ARG A 3 -16.14 -11.46 5.52
CA ARG A 3 -15.37 -12.72 5.60
C ARG A 3 -13.91 -12.44 5.26
N ARG A 4 -12.97 -12.99 6.04
CA ARG A 4 -11.52 -12.87 5.81
C ARG A 4 -10.88 -14.25 5.87
N PHE A 5 -9.94 -14.51 4.98
CA PHE A 5 -9.13 -15.72 4.96
C PHE A 5 -7.66 -15.35 4.78
N ARG A 6 -6.78 -15.87 5.62
CA ARG A 6 -5.32 -15.74 5.47
C ARG A 6 -4.75 -17.09 5.13
N SER A 7 -4.08 -17.20 4.00
CA SER A 7 -3.37 -18.42 3.62
C SER A 7 -2.22 -18.70 4.57
N THR A 8 -2.04 -19.97 4.93
CA THR A 8 -0.85 -20.42 5.69
C THR A 8 0.25 -20.89 4.75
N GLN A 9 -0.10 -21.27 3.53
CA GLN A 9 0.85 -21.70 2.51
C GLN A 9 1.32 -20.51 1.65
N VAL A 10 2.62 -20.46 1.39
CA VAL A 10 3.26 -19.40 0.59
C VAL A 10 3.54 -19.80 -0.86
N ARG A 11 3.65 -21.11 -1.14
CA ARG A 11 3.86 -21.63 -2.51
C ARG A 11 2.54 -21.58 -3.28
N PRO A 12 2.49 -21.02 -4.50
CA PRO A 12 1.23 -20.75 -5.20
C PRO A 12 0.29 -21.95 -5.33
N ARG A 13 0.81 -23.11 -5.73
CA ARG A 13 -0.02 -24.32 -5.88
C ARG A 13 -0.59 -24.82 -4.57
N ASP A 14 0.24 -24.87 -3.51
CA ASP A 14 -0.18 -25.36 -2.20
C ASP A 14 -1.16 -24.40 -1.54
N ARG A 15 -0.93 -23.09 -1.71
CA ARG A 15 -1.86 -22.03 -1.32
C ARG A 15 -3.20 -22.17 -2.02
N GLY A 16 -3.17 -22.40 -3.33
CA GLY A 16 -4.38 -22.66 -4.10
C GLY A 16 -5.12 -23.89 -3.56
N TYR A 17 -4.42 -24.99 -3.31
CA TYR A 17 -5.01 -26.22 -2.77
C TYR A 17 -5.62 -26.00 -1.39
N GLU A 18 -4.90 -25.35 -0.48
CA GLU A 18 -5.41 -24.94 0.84
C GLU A 18 -6.70 -24.15 0.72
N PHE A 19 -6.70 -23.10 -0.10
CA PHE A 19 -7.87 -22.25 -0.32
C PHE A 19 -9.04 -23.05 -0.91
N GLY A 20 -8.79 -23.82 -1.96
CA GLY A 20 -9.80 -24.63 -2.64
C GLY A 20 -10.44 -25.66 -1.70
N SER A 21 -9.64 -26.33 -0.87
CA SER A 21 -10.14 -27.29 0.12
C SER A 21 -10.91 -26.63 1.25
N ALA A 22 -10.46 -25.47 1.73
CA ALA A 22 -11.15 -24.73 2.79
C ALA A 22 -12.49 -24.14 2.33
N HIS A 23 -12.63 -23.84 1.03
CA HIS A 23 -13.77 -23.12 0.47
C HIS A 23 -14.44 -23.83 -0.72
N ALA A 24 -14.37 -25.17 -0.76
CA ALA A 24 -14.85 -25.96 -1.90
C ALA A 24 -16.30 -25.65 -2.29
N GLU A 25 -17.18 -25.49 -1.28
CA GLU A 25 -18.59 -25.14 -1.49
C GLU A 25 -18.75 -23.75 -2.13
N GLN A 26 -18.05 -22.74 -1.61
CA GLN A 26 -18.15 -21.37 -2.11
C GLN A 26 -17.52 -21.21 -3.49
N VAL A 27 -16.42 -21.91 -3.77
CA VAL A 27 -15.81 -21.95 -5.12
C VAL A 27 -16.77 -22.63 -6.10
N GLY A 28 -17.37 -23.76 -5.72
CA GLY A 28 -18.38 -24.44 -6.53
C GLY A 28 -19.61 -23.57 -6.81
N ALA A 29 -20.12 -22.86 -5.79
CA ALA A 29 -21.23 -21.91 -5.93
C ALA A 29 -20.87 -20.74 -6.87
N SER A 30 -19.66 -20.21 -6.78
CA SER A 30 -19.18 -19.14 -7.67
C SER A 30 -19.07 -19.60 -9.12
N VAL A 31 -18.50 -20.79 -9.36
CA VAL A 31 -18.46 -21.39 -10.71
C VAL A 31 -19.87 -21.61 -11.26
N ALA A 32 -20.80 -22.12 -10.45
CA ALA A 32 -22.18 -22.33 -10.87
C ALA A 32 -22.91 -21.03 -11.21
N ALA A 33 -22.74 -19.99 -10.39
CA ALA A 33 -23.34 -18.68 -10.62
C ALA A 33 -22.78 -18.03 -11.89
N TYR A 34 -21.46 -18.05 -12.09
CA TYR A 34 -20.85 -17.51 -13.30
C TYR A 34 -21.24 -18.27 -14.57
N ARG A 35 -21.36 -19.60 -14.50
CA ARG A 35 -21.89 -20.38 -15.62
C ARG A 35 -23.29 -19.90 -16.03
N GLN A 36 -24.18 -19.72 -15.06
CA GLN A 36 -25.53 -19.21 -15.34
C GLN A 36 -25.50 -17.81 -15.94
N LEU A 37 -24.61 -16.94 -15.43
CA LEU A 37 -24.44 -15.60 -15.97
C LEU A 37 -23.95 -15.64 -17.43
N PHE A 38 -22.96 -16.48 -17.75
CA PHE A 38 -22.48 -16.66 -19.11
C PHE A 38 -23.56 -17.23 -20.03
N ASP A 39 -24.32 -18.22 -19.58
CA ASP A 39 -25.41 -18.82 -20.35
C ASP A 39 -26.49 -17.79 -20.70
N ARG A 40 -26.84 -16.92 -19.73
CA ARG A 40 -27.79 -15.82 -19.94
C ARG A 40 -27.26 -14.79 -20.92
N ALA A 41 -25.99 -14.40 -20.78
CA ALA A 41 -25.33 -13.44 -21.66
C ALA A 41 -25.26 -13.96 -23.11
N ALA A 42 -24.94 -15.24 -23.29
CA ALA A 42 -24.87 -15.90 -24.59
C ALA A 42 -26.24 -16.26 -25.20
N GLY A 43 -27.33 -16.18 -24.41
CA GLY A 43 -28.65 -16.69 -24.77
C GLY A 43 -28.71 -18.22 -24.99
N SER A 44 -27.66 -18.95 -24.58
CA SER A 44 -27.50 -20.39 -24.79
C SER A 44 -26.44 -20.95 -23.83
N ALA A 45 -26.38 -22.27 -23.66
CA ALA A 45 -25.39 -22.89 -22.80
C ALA A 45 -23.97 -22.69 -23.36
N VAL A 46 -23.07 -22.13 -22.55
CA VAL A 46 -21.66 -21.93 -22.92
C VAL A 46 -20.83 -23.18 -22.64
N ASP A 47 -19.81 -23.40 -23.46
CA ASP A 47 -18.79 -24.41 -23.22
C ASP A 47 -17.72 -23.84 -22.28
N LEU A 48 -17.88 -24.08 -20.98
CA LEU A 48 -16.94 -23.60 -19.97
C LEU A 48 -15.56 -24.26 -20.08
N ASP A 49 -15.48 -25.47 -20.63
CA ASP A 49 -14.20 -26.15 -20.85
C ASP A 49 -13.41 -25.48 -21.98
N HIS A 50 -14.09 -25.10 -23.06
CA HIS A 50 -13.50 -24.32 -24.15
C HIS A 50 -12.93 -22.99 -23.63
N TRP A 51 -13.76 -22.18 -22.98
CA TRP A 51 -13.35 -20.86 -22.46
C TRP A 51 -12.27 -20.98 -21.39
N GLY A 52 -12.41 -21.94 -20.49
CA GLY A 52 -11.45 -22.24 -19.45
C GLY A 52 -10.09 -22.68 -19.98
N THR A 53 -10.06 -23.43 -21.08
CA THR A 53 -8.81 -23.84 -21.75
C THR A 53 -8.08 -22.63 -22.32
N LEU A 54 -8.80 -21.75 -23.05
CA LEU A 54 -8.21 -20.53 -23.60
C LEU A 54 -7.71 -19.59 -22.51
N ALA A 55 -8.49 -19.42 -21.44
CA ALA A 55 -8.11 -18.64 -20.28
C ALA A 55 -6.84 -19.20 -19.62
N LEU A 56 -6.79 -20.51 -19.35
CA LEU A 56 -5.65 -21.14 -18.70
C LEU A 56 -4.37 -21.01 -19.54
N GLU A 57 -4.45 -21.11 -20.87
CA GLU A 57 -3.32 -20.87 -21.77
C GLU A 57 -2.76 -19.45 -21.59
N ARG A 58 -3.64 -18.43 -21.64
CA ARG A 58 -3.24 -17.02 -21.52
C ARG A 58 -2.71 -16.70 -20.13
N ILE A 59 -3.33 -17.23 -19.09
CA ILE A 59 -2.89 -17.07 -17.70
C ILE A 59 -1.52 -17.72 -17.49
N THR A 60 -1.31 -18.93 -18.02
CA THR A 60 -0.02 -19.65 -17.90
C THR A 60 1.11 -18.87 -18.55
N ALA A 61 0.86 -18.26 -19.71
CA ALA A 61 1.84 -17.45 -20.42
C ALA A 61 2.17 -16.13 -19.69
N ALA A 62 1.16 -15.46 -19.12
CA ALA A 62 1.32 -14.13 -18.53
C ALA A 62 1.71 -14.15 -17.04
N ALA A 63 1.23 -15.13 -16.27
CA ALA A 63 1.39 -15.23 -14.82
C ALA A 63 1.46 -16.70 -14.37
N PRO A 64 2.57 -17.41 -14.61
CA PRO A 64 2.67 -18.85 -14.37
C PRO A 64 2.53 -19.24 -12.89
N ALA A 65 2.89 -18.35 -11.96
CA ALA A 65 2.65 -18.57 -10.53
C ALA A 65 1.15 -18.59 -10.20
N ILE A 66 0.39 -17.63 -10.73
CA ILE A 66 -1.06 -17.54 -10.57
C ILE A 66 -1.76 -18.72 -11.25
N ALA A 67 -1.29 -19.17 -12.43
CA ALA A 67 -1.80 -20.38 -13.09
C ALA A 67 -1.71 -21.62 -12.19
N ARG A 68 -0.58 -21.79 -11.49
CA ARG A 68 -0.39 -22.88 -10.52
C ARG A 68 -1.31 -22.75 -9.31
N GLU A 69 -1.57 -21.53 -8.85
CA GLU A 69 -2.53 -21.25 -7.78
C GLU A 69 -3.96 -21.61 -8.19
N ILE A 70 -4.40 -21.23 -9.40
CA ILE A 70 -5.69 -21.64 -9.99
C ILE A 70 -5.81 -23.16 -10.07
N ALA A 71 -4.76 -23.85 -10.53
CA ALA A 71 -4.74 -25.31 -10.55
C ALA A 71 -4.85 -25.92 -9.14
N GLY A 72 -4.20 -25.30 -8.14
CA GLY A 72 -4.37 -25.67 -6.75
C GLY A 72 -5.81 -25.50 -6.25
N ILE A 73 -6.42 -24.34 -6.53
CA ILE A 73 -7.81 -24.04 -6.14
C ILE A 73 -8.76 -25.08 -6.73
N ALA A 74 -8.60 -25.40 -8.01
CA ALA A 74 -9.41 -26.40 -8.69
C ALA A 74 -9.29 -27.78 -8.04
N ASP A 75 -8.07 -28.26 -7.81
CA ASP A 75 -7.83 -29.55 -7.16
C ASP A 75 -8.38 -29.60 -5.73
N GLY A 76 -8.17 -28.54 -4.96
CA GLY A 76 -8.64 -28.44 -3.58
C GLY A 76 -10.16 -28.41 -3.49
N ALA A 77 -10.83 -27.75 -4.43
CA ALA A 77 -12.29 -27.65 -4.52
C ALA A 77 -12.94 -28.86 -5.22
N GLY A 78 -12.17 -29.76 -5.82
CA GLY A 78 -12.67 -30.89 -6.59
C GLY A 78 -13.37 -30.49 -7.89
N LEU A 79 -12.90 -29.43 -8.55
CA LEU A 79 -13.48 -28.88 -9.78
C LEU A 79 -12.50 -29.00 -10.97
N PRO A 80 -13.00 -29.01 -12.22
CA PRO A 80 -12.12 -28.89 -13.38
C PRO A 80 -11.34 -27.58 -13.35
N VAL A 81 -10.03 -27.63 -13.63
CA VAL A 81 -9.18 -26.43 -13.70
C VAL A 81 -9.68 -25.42 -14.73
N THR A 82 -10.29 -25.90 -15.82
CA THR A 82 -10.94 -25.07 -16.84
C THR A 82 -12.08 -24.25 -16.25
N ALA A 83 -12.91 -24.82 -15.38
CA ALA A 83 -14.00 -24.09 -14.76
C ALA A 83 -13.51 -22.94 -13.86
N VAL A 84 -12.44 -23.17 -13.08
CA VAL A 84 -11.83 -22.13 -12.24
C VAL A 84 -11.09 -21.09 -13.08
N ALA A 85 -10.38 -21.52 -14.14
CA ALA A 85 -9.73 -20.61 -15.07
C ALA A 85 -10.74 -19.71 -15.79
N ALA A 86 -11.91 -20.24 -16.18
CA ALA A 86 -12.96 -19.47 -16.85
C ALA A 86 -13.51 -18.34 -15.95
N ILE A 87 -13.76 -18.58 -14.66
CA ILE A 87 -14.23 -17.51 -13.76
C ILE A 87 -13.13 -16.48 -13.44
N ASN A 88 -11.85 -16.84 -13.53
CA ASN A 88 -10.74 -15.89 -13.48
C ASN A 88 -10.62 -15.04 -14.75
N ALA A 89 -11.29 -15.45 -15.84
CA ALA A 89 -11.44 -14.73 -17.09
C ALA A 89 -12.87 -14.25 -17.32
N ARG A 90 -13.65 -14.03 -16.26
CA ARG A 90 -15.08 -13.75 -16.38
C ARG A 90 -15.41 -12.54 -17.26
N THR A 91 -14.57 -11.51 -17.21
CA THR A 91 -14.77 -10.28 -17.98
C THR A 91 -14.55 -10.57 -19.47
N GLU A 92 -13.52 -11.34 -19.77
CA GLU A 92 -13.17 -11.76 -21.12
C GLU A 92 -14.22 -12.72 -21.69
N VAL A 93 -14.73 -13.66 -20.88
CA VAL A 93 -15.79 -14.58 -21.30
C VAL A 93 -17.09 -13.83 -21.56
N LEU A 94 -17.49 -12.90 -20.69
CA LEU A 94 -18.69 -12.06 -20.90
C LEU A 94 -18.60 -11.24 -22.17
N ALA A 95 -17.45 -10.60 -22.41
CA ALA A 95 -17.19 -9.86 -23.64
C ALA A 95 -17.25 -10.76 -24.88
N ALA A 96 -16.61 -11.94 -24.83
CA ALA A 96 -16.52 -12.85 -25.96
C ALA A 96 -17.87 -13.48 -26.35
N VAL A 97 -18.79 -13.67 -25.39
CA VAL A 97 -20.15 -14.15 -25.68
C VAL A 97 -21.13 -13.03 -26.06
N GLY A 98 -20.66 -11.78 -26.17
CA GLY A 98 -21.48 -10.63 -26.54
C GLY A 98 -22.43 -10.17 -25.45
N GLY A 99 -22.13 -10.49 -24.18
CA GLY A 99 -22.93 -10.06 -23.05
C GLY A 99 -22.84 -8.55 -22.83
N VAL A 100 -23.97 -7.86 -22.88
CA VAL A 100 -24.08 -6.51 -22.31
C VAL A 100 -24.42 -6.66 -20.83
N THR A 101 -23.44 -6.39 -19.97
CA THR A 101 -23.66 -6.35 -18.51
C THR A 101 -23.74 -4.90 -18.06
N PRO A 102 -24.82 -4.49 -17.34
CA PRO A 102 -24.83 -3.22 -16.66
C PRO A 102 -23.58 -3.08 -15.78
N SER A 103 -23.00 -1.89 -15.71
CA SER A 103 -21.86 -1.64 -14.85
C SER A 103 -22.01 -0.36 -14.05
N GLU A 104 -22.06 -0.55 -12.74
CA GLU A 104 -22.11 0.53 -11.77
C GLU A 104 -20.94 0.29 -10.82
N CYS A 105 -19.87 1.07 -10.95
CA CYS A 105 -18.76 1.10 -10.01
C CYS A 105 -18.28 2.53 -9.92
N SER A 106 -17.90 2.98 -8.73
CA SER A 106 -17.38 4.33 -8.54
C SER A 106 -16.12 4.28 -7.69
N THR A 107 -15.04 4.86 -8.19
CA THR A 107 -13.74 4.94 -7.53
C THR A 107 -13.37 6.40 -7.36
N VAL A 108 -12.89 6.74 -6.17
CA VAL A 108 -12.39 8.06 -5.81
C VAL A 108 -11.02 7.90 -5.18
N VAL A 109 -10.05 8.68 -5.67
CA VAL A 109 -8.74 8.87 -5.04
C VAL A 109 -8.53 10.35 -4.79
N ARG A 110 -8.06 10.69 -3.60
CA ARG A 110 -7.59 12.03 -3.26
C ARG A 110 -6.14 11.96 -2.81
N LEU A 111 -5.29 12.67 -3.53
CA LEU A 111 -3.90 12.95 -3.16
C LEU A 111 -3.81 14.29 -2.45
N ARG A 112 -2.90 14.38 -1.47
CA ARG A 112 -2.49 15.64 -0.84
C ARG A 112 -1.01 15.57 -0.48
N ASP A 113 -0.26 16.59 -0.84
CA ASP A 113 1.16 16.68 -0.49
C ASP A 113 1.32 16.58 1.03
N GLY A 114 2.15 15.63 1.47
CA GLY A 114 2.50 15.43 2.87
C GLY A 114 1.54 14.58 3.69
N ASP A 115 0.44 14.06 3.14
CA ASP A 115 -0.27 12.96 3.79
C ASP A 115 -0.64 11.78 2.87
N ALA A 116 -1.01 10.69 3.55
CA ALA A 116 -1.44 9.46 2.93
C ALA A 116 -2.65 9.68 2.00
N PRO A 117 -2.68 9.01 0.84
CA PRO A 117 -3.78 9.15 -0.10
C PRO A 117 -5.05 8.51 0.45
N VAL A 118 -6.19 9.15 0.21
CA VAL A 118 -7.51 8.57 0.48
C VAL A 118 -7.99 7.89 -0.79
N SER A 119 -8.32 6.60 -0.73
CA SER A 119 -8.83 5.88 -1.91
C SER A 119 -9.96 4.93 -1.54
N ILE A 120 -11.12 5.11 -2.18
CA ILE A 120 -12.34 4.36 -1.88
C ILE A 120 -13.03 3.96 -3.18
N GLN A 121 -13.51 2.71 -3.21
CA GLN A 121 -14.34 2.20 -4.29
C GLN A 121 -15.64 1.59 -3.76
N ALA A 122 -16.76 1.92 -4.39
CA ALA A 122 -17.99 1.16 -4.33
C ALA A 122 -18.02 0.20 -5.54
N TRP A 123 -18.08 -1.10 -5.24
CA TRP A 123 -18.15 -2.16 -6.24
C TRP A 123 -19.59 -2.68 -6.33
N ASP A 124 -20.24 -2.42 -7.47
CA ASP A 124 -21.59 -2.90 -7.74
C ASP A 124 -21.55 -4.10 -8.69
N TRP A 125 -22.39 -5.08 -8.41
CA TRP A 125 -22.49 -6.32 -9.17
C TRP A 125 -23.84 -7.00 -8.96
N PHE A 126 -24.04 -8.16 -9.58
CA PHE A 126 -25.27 -8.93 -9.43
C PHE A 126 -25.52 -9.33 -7.98
N ALA A 127 -26.73 -9.04 -7.48
CA ALA A 127 -27.15 -9.31 -6.11
C ALA A 127 -27.02 -10.80 -5.72
N GLU A 128 -27.18 -11.72 -6.69
CA GLU A 128 -27.03 -13.17 -6.46
C GLU A 128 -25.60 -13.60 -6.05
N LEU A 129 -24.60 -12.72 -6.25
CA LEU A 129 -23.20 -12.96 -5.90
C LEU A 129 -22.80 -12.30 -4.56
N ALA A 130 -23.74 -11.70 -3.83
CA ALA A 130 -23.47 -10.94 -2.60
C ALA A 130 -22.77 -11.75 -1.48
N ASP A 131 -22.98 -13.06 -1.43
CA ASP A 131 -22.38 -13.97 -0.43
C ASP A 131 -21.09 -14.67 -0.90
N LEU A 132 -20.65 -14.36 -2.13
CA LEU A 132 -19.57 -15.07 -2.82
C LEU A 132 -18.27 -14.26 -2.96
N TRP A 133 -18.10 -13.24 -2.11
CA TRP A 133 -16.86 -12.47 -1.99
C TRP A 133 -16.32 -12.45 -0.55
N PHE A 134 -15.03 -12.16 -0.43
CA PHE A 134 -14.29 -12.15 0.83
C PHE A 134 -13.00 -11.32 0.71
N VAL A 135 -12.31 -11.12 1.83
CA VAL A 135 -10.95 -10.56 1.90
C VAL A 135 -9.93 -11.68 2.01
N TRP A 136 -9.00 -11.77 1.06
CA TRP A 136 -7.90 -12.72 1.06
C TRP A 136 -6.58 -12.04 1.44
N GLU A 137 -5.91 -12.56 2.47
CA GLU A 137 -4.51 -12.24 2.77
C GLU A 137 -3.58 -13.35 2.30
N ILE A 138 -2.53 -12.93 1.58
CA ILE A 138 -1.69 -13.79 0.78
C ILE A 138 -0.23 -13.51 1.12
N PRO A 139 0.35 -14.26 2.06
CA PRO A 139 1.78 -14.22 2.31
C PRO A 139 2.54 -14.88 1.14
N HIS A 140 3.63 -14.24 0.73
CA HIS A 140 4.53 -14.72 -0.33
C HIS A 140 5.85 -15.24 0.23
N GLU A 141 6.54 -16.10 -0.53
CA GLU A 141 7.81 -16.73 -0.10
C GLU A 141 8.93 -15.72 0.21
N ASN A 142 8.90 -14.55 -0.42
CA ASN A 142 9.85 -13.46 -0.20
C ASN A 142 9.47 -12.55 0.98
N GLY A 143 8.46 -12.92 1.77
CA GLY A 143 8.02 -12.18 2.95
C GLY A 143 6.99 -11.09 2.66
N HIS A 144 6.67 -10.82 1.39
CA HIS A 144 5.65 -9.83 1.04
C HIS A 144 4.24 -10.31 1.36
N LEU A 145 3.35 -9.35 1.61
CA LEU A 145 1.93 -9.57 1.83
C LEU A 145 1.11 -8.88 0.75
N THR A 146 0.18 -9.62 0.15
CA THR A 146 -0.90 -9.06 -0.68
C THR A 146 -2.23 -9.28 0.03
N THR A 147 -3.06 -8.24 0.11
CA THR A 147 -4.43 -8.33 0.61
C THR A 147 -5.40 -7.91 -0.48
N THR A 148 -6.41 -8.72 -0.80
CA THR A 148 -7.37 -8.43 -1.87
C THR A 148 -8.81 -8.75 -1.47
N VAL A 149 -9.74 -7.87 -1.82
CA VAL A 149 -11.17 -8.19 -1.88
C VAL A 149 -11.41 -8.90 -3.20
N THR A 150 -11.84 -10.16 -3.16
CA THR A 150 -12.09 -10.98 -4.35
C THR A 150 -13.27 -11.92 -4.14
N GLU A 151 -13.62 -12.67 -5.17
CA GLU A 151 -14.68 -13.68 -5.14
C GLU A 151 -14.10 -15.09 -5.01
N TYR A 152 -14.85 -16.03 -4.43
CA TYR A 152 -14.33 -17.38 -4.19
C TYR A 152 -13.93 -18.06 -5.51
N GLY A 153 -12.65 -18.41 -5.60
CA GLY A 153 -12.06 -19.01 -6.80
C GLY A 153 -11.44 -18.01 -7.78
N ILE A 154 -11.62 -16.71 -7.58
CA ILE A 154 -10.99 -15.65 -8.38
C ILE A 154 -9.78 -15.08 -7.62
N VAL A 155 -8.63 -15.07 -8.26
CA VAL A 155 -7.32 -14.87 -7.59
C VAL A 155 -7.06 -13.45 -7.12
N GLY A 156 -7.70 -12.44 -7.69
CA GLY A 156 -7.54 -11.06 -7.24
C GLY A 156 -8.42 -10.09 -7.99
N LYS A 157 -8.56 -8.89 -7.41
CA LYS A 157 -9.43 -7.83 -7.92
C LYS A 157 -9.04 -6.47 -7.33
N ILE A 158 -9.72 -5.99 -6.28
CA ILE A 158 -9.37 -4.77 -5.54
C ILE A 158 -8.40 -5.18 -4.44
N GLY A 159 -7.28 -4.48 -4.25
CA GLY A 159 -6.31 -4.90 -3.25
C GLY A 159 -5.13 -3.98 -3.04
N VAL A 160 -4.26 -4.37 -2.12
CA VAL A 160 -3.07 -3.63 -1.69
C VAL A 160 -1.94 -4.60 -1.35
N ASN A 161 -0.70 -4.16 -1.53
CA ASN A 161 0.48 -4.88 -1.03
C ASN A 161 1.20 -4.09 0.07
N ASP A 162 2.12 -4.75 0.77
CA ASP A 162 2.95 -4.17 1.82
C ASP A 162 4.13 -3.32 1.30
N ARG A 163 4.11 -2.94 0.02
CA ARG A 163 5.13 -2.11 -0.65
C ARG A 163 4.60 -0.75 -1.08
N GLY A 164 3.44 -0.33 -0.55
CA GLY A 164 2.89 0.98 -0.87
C GLY A 164 2.14 1.03 -2.19
N LEU A 165 1.59 -0.08 -2.70
CA LEU A 165 0.81 -0.10 -3.95
C LEU A 165 -0.57 -0.72 -3.76
N GLY A 166 -1.59 0.02 -4.16
CA GLY A 166 -3.00 -0.37 -4.19
C GLY A 166 -3.59 -0.35 -5.60
N VAL A 167 -4.63 -1.17 -5.81
CA VAL A 167 -5.37 -1.29 -7.07
C VAL A 167 -6.87 -1.28 -6.78
N HIS A 168 -7.59 -0.34 -7.39
CA HIS A 168 -9.05 -0.36 -7.55
C HIS A 168 -9.42 -0.77 -8.98
N PHE A 169 -10.68 -1.16 -9.19
CA PHE A 169 -11.06 -1.95 -10.37
C PHE A 169 -12.42 -1.54 -10.94
N ASN A 170 -12.47 -0.89 -12.11
CA ASN A 170 -13.73 -0.57 -12.79
C ASN A 170 -13.80 -1.25 -14.15
N ILE A 171 -14.86 -2.02 -14.42
CA ILE A 171 -15.09 -2.53 -15.77
C ILE A 171 -15.37 -1.37 -16.74
N LEU A 172 -14.86 -1.50 -17.96
CA LEU A 172 -15.07 -0.58 -19.08
C LEU A 172 -15.59 -1.39 -20.28
N HIS A 173 -16.16 -0.72 -21.28
CA HIS A 173 -16.67 -1.39 -22.48
C HIS A 173 -16.25 -0.66 -23.76
N HIS A 174 -15.57 -1.37 -24.65
CA HIS A 174 -15.09 -0.84 -25.93
C HIS A 174 -15.62 -1.68 -27.09
N SER A 175 -15.85 -1.09 -28.27
CA SER A 175 -16.36 -1.81 -29.44
C SER A 175 -15.46 -2.94 -29.97
N GLU A 176 -14.22 -3.02 -29.49
CA GLU A 176 -13.25 -4.08 -29.86
C GLU A 176 -13.16 -5.22 -28.83
N ASP A 177 -13.93 -5.13 -27.73
CA ASP A 177 -13.98 -6.19 -26.72
C ASP A 177 -14.52 -7.51 -27.28
N GLY A 178 -14.05 -8.62 -26.71
CA GLY A 178 -14.60 -9.95 -26.96
C GLY A 178 -13.96 -10.74 -28.11
N ASN A 179 -12.87 -10.25 -28.71
CA ASN A 179 -12.11 -11.04 -29.69
C ASN A 179 -11.26 -12.13 -29.01
N GLY A 180 -11.88 -13.25 -28.67
CA GLY A 180 -11.25 -14.37 -27.96
C GLY A 180 -10.87 -14.01 -26.53
N ILE A 181 -9.87 -14.72 -25.99
CA ILE A 181 -9.36 -14.51 -24.63
C ILE A 181 -7.92 -13.97 -24.69
N GLY A 182 -7.73 -12.78 -24.13
CA GLY A 182 -6.46 -12.15 -23.82
C GLY A 182 -5.98 -12.50 -22.43
N VAL A 183 -5.03 -11.73 -21.88
CA VAL A 183 -4.62 -11.85 -20.48
C VAL A 183 -5.79 -11.39 -19.60
N PRO A 184 -6.32 -12.25 -18.69
CA PRO A 184 -7.45 -11.87 -17.88
C PRO A 184 -7.17 -10.71 -16.93
N VAL A 185 -8.09 -9.74 -16.87
CA VAL A 185 -7.90 -8.50 -16.10
C VAL A 185 -7.78 -8.73 -14.59
N HIS A 186 -8.48 -9.73 -14.02
CA HIS A 186 -8.36 -10.12 -12.60
C HIS A 186 -6.98 -10.72 -12.30
N VAL A 187 -6.45 -11.52 -13.22
CA VAL A 187 -5.09 -12.08 -13.12
C VAL A 187 -4.05 -10.98 -13.24
N LEU A 188 -4.27 -10.00 -14.12
CA LEU A 188 -3.38 -8.86 -14.29
C LEU A 188 -3.34 -7.97 -13.03
N ALA A 189 -4.50 -7.67 -12.43
CA ALA A 189 -4.60 -6.94 -11.16
C ALA A 189 -3.85 -7.66 -10.03
N ARG A 190 -4.04 -8.98 -9.92
CA ARG A 190 -3.32 -9.80 -8.94
C ARG A 190 -1.81 -9.81 -9.18
N ALA A 191 -1.38 -9.95 -10.43
CA ALA A 191 0.04 -9.96 -10.78
C ALA A 191 0.71 -8.60 -10.52
N VAL A 192 -0.01 -7.49 -10.71
CA VAL A 192 0.47 -6.15 -10.32
C VAL A 192 0.76 -6.11 -8.83
N LEU A 193 -0.20 -6.54 -7.99
CA LEU A 193 -0.03 -6.53 -6.54
C LEU A 193 1.11 -7.44 -6.07
N ASP A 194 1.18 -8.66 -6.62
CA ASP A 194 2.16 -9.68 -6.21
C ASP A 194 3.60 -9.31 -6.65
N GLU A 195 3.78 -8.78 -7.87
CA GLU A 195 5.11 -8.69 -8.50
C GLU A 195 5.63 -7.25 -8.68
N SER A 196 4.78 -6.23 -8.61
CA SER A 196 5.22 -4.84 -8.82
C SER A 196 5.87 -4.27 -7.56
N ARG A 197 7.07 -3.72 -7.72
CA ARG A 197 7.86 -3.11 -6.65
C ARG A 197 7.51 -1.64 -6.41
N ASP A 198 6.96 -0.99 -7.43
CA ASP A 198 6.65 0.43 -7.48
C ASP A 198 5.58 0.69 -8.56
N LEU A 199 5.03 1.90 -8.58
CA LEU A 199 4.00 2.32 -9.53
C LEU A 199 4.46 2.20 -11.00
N ASN A 200 5.71 2.53 -11.28
CA ASN A 200 6.23 2.49 -12.65
C ASN A 200 6.37 1.05 -13.17
N HIS A 201 6.80 0.11 -12.34
CA HIS A 201 6.84 -1.31 -12.69
C HIS A 201 5.43 -1.84 -13.01
N ALA A 202 4.42 -1.42 -12.25
CA ALA A 202 3.03 -1.73 -12.54
C ALA A 202 2.61 -1.17 -13.91
N LEU A 203 2.90 0.09 -14.20
CA LEU A 203 2.58 0.73 -15.47
C LEU A 203 3.22 0.03 -16.68
N VAL A 204 4.50 -0.34 -16.58
CA VAL A 204 5.21 -1.08 -17.64
C VAL A 204 4.53 -2.43 -17.90
N ARG A 205 4.15 -3.14 -16.83
CA ARG A 205 3.46 -4.43 -16.96
C ARG A 205 2.11 -4.28 -17.65
N LEU A 206 1.31 -3.30 -17.21
CA LEU A 206 -0.01 -3.04 -17.78
C LEU A 206 0.07 -2.63 -19.25
N ALA A 207 1.05 -1.80 -19.62
CA ALA A 207 1.27 -1.37 -21.01
C ALA A 207 1.66 -2.51 -21.96
N GLN A 208 2.18 -3.62 -21.43
CA GLN A 208 2.58 -4.80 -22.22
C GLN A 208 1.50 -5.89 -22.27
N ALA A 209 0.44 -5.76 -21.46
CA ALA A 209 -0.62 -6.76 -21.38
C ALA A 209 -1.49 -6.71 -22.64
N LYS A 210 -1.73 -7.89 -23.24
CA LYS A 210 -2.68 -8.04 -24.35
C LYS A 210 -4.02 -8.50 -23.81
N VAL A 211 -4.87 -7.56 -23.44
CA VAL A 211 -6.22 -7.83 -22.93
C VAL A 211 -7.22 -8.05 -24.07
N SER A 212 -8.32 -8.76 -23.81
CA SER A 212 -9.45 -8.90 -24.75
C SER A 212 -10.76 -8.31 -24.22
N ALA A 213 -10.72 -7.73 -23.02
CA ALA A 213 -11.82 -7.02 -22.41
C ALA A 213 -11.31 -5.74 -21.78
N SER A 214 -12.16 -4.72 -21.76
CA SER A 214 -11.82 -3.41 -21.27
C SER A 214 -11.97 -3.29 -19.74
N THR A 215 -11.01 -2.61 -19.11
CA THR A 215 -11.05 -2.33 -17.67
C THR A 215 -10.22 -1.10 -17.33
N SER A 216 -10.55 -0.44 -16.24
CA SER A 216 -9.71 0.55 -15.59
C SER A 216 -9.12 -0.04 -14.32
N LEU A 217 -7.79 -0.05 -14.22
CA LEU A 217 -7.08 -0.35 -12.99
C LEU A 217 -6.57 0.96 -12.41
N THR A 218 -7.23 1.47 -11.37
CA THR A 218 -6.79 2.67 -10.67
C THR A 218 -5.70 2.30 -9.67
N LEU A 219 -4.47 2.67 -9.99
CA LEU A 219 -3.31 2.46 -9.15
C LEU A 219 -3.17 3.63 -8.18
N VAL A 220 -2.89 3.32 -6.91
CA VAL A 220 -2.54 4.30 -5.87
C VAL A 220 -1.26 3.84 -5.23
N ALA A 221 -0.29 4.73 -5.12
CA ALA A 221 1.00 4.44 -4.51
C ALA A 221 1.36 5.46 -3.45
N ASP A 222 2.06 5.01 -2.42
CA ASP A 222 2.68 5.84 -1.38
C ASP A 222 4.07 5.29 -1.07
N SER A 223 5.08 6.16 -1.08
CA SER A 223 6.45 5.81 -0.70
C SER A 223 7.18 7.04 -0.18
N GLY A 224 7.75 6.93 1.02
CA GLY A 224 8.57 8.00 1.60
C GLY A 224 7.81 9.30 1.88
N GLY A 225 6.49 9.25 2.06
CA GLY A 225 5.64 10.44 2.26
C GLY A 225 5.23 11.15 0.97
N GLU A 226 5.55 10.58 -0.19
CA GLU A 226 5.04 11.01 -1.49
C GLU A 226 4.00 10.02 -1.99
N SER A 227 2.87 10.52 -2.50
CA SER A 227 1.79 9.71 -3.04
C SER A 227 1.50 10.03 -4.51
N ALA A 228 1.10 9.02 -5.25
CA ALA A 228 0.77 9.13 -6.67
C ALA A 228 -0.42 8.23 -7.01
N ALA A 229 -1.20 8.62 -8.01
CA ALA A 229 -2.32 7.82 -8.50
C ALA A 229 -2.51 7.99 -10.00
N VAL A 230 -3.05 6.95 -10.64
CA VAL A 230 -3.36 6.93 -12.07
C VAL A 230 -4.43 5.88 -12.35
N SER A 231 -5.44 6.22 -13.14
CA SER A 231 -6.34 5.22 -13.72
C SER A 231 -5.78 4.73 -15.03
N VAL A 232 -5.46 3.45 -15.09
CA VAL A 232 -4.92 2.81 -16.29
C VAL A 232 -6.07 2.13 -17.02
N GLU A 233 -6.48 2.73 -18.15
CA GLU A 233 -7.58 2.25 -18.99
C GLU A 233 -7.03 1.27 -20.03
N LEU A 234 -7.32 -0.01 -19.85
CA LEU A 234 -6.90 -1.10 -20.72
C LEU A 234 -8.04 -1.47 -21.66
N ASN A 235 -7.74 -1.67 -22.93
CA ASN A 235 -8.66 -2.21 -23.93
C ASN A 235 -7.88 -2.98 -25.01
N PRO A 236 -8.54 -3.77 -25.87
CA PRO A 236 -7.86 -4.52 -26.94
C PRO A 236 -7.07 -3.65 -27.91
N GLY A 237 -7.51 -2.41 -28.13
CA GLY A 237 -6.88 -1.42 -29.01
C GLY A 237 -5.72 -0.65 -28.38
N GLY A 238 -5.50 -0.75 -27.06
CA GLY A 238 -4.35 -0.15 -26.38
C GLY A 238 -4.59 0.24 -24.93
N ILE A 239 -3.74 1.15 -24.45
CA ILE A 239 -3.72 1.65 -23.08
C ILE A 239 -3.92 3.16 -23.05
N GLY A 240 -4.64 3.63 -22.05
CA GLY A 240 -4.85 5.04 -21.75
C GLY A 240 -4.63 5.35 -20.27
N TYR A 241 -4.46 6.63 -19.95
CA TYR A 241 -4.17 7.09 -18.60
C TYR A 241 -5.06 8.28 -18.24
N ALA A 242 -5.77 8.17 -17.13
CA ALA A 242 -6.46 9.27 -16.47
C ALA A 242 -5.69 9.65 -15.20
N LEU A 243 -5.29 10.91 -15.10
CA LEU A 243 -4.51 11.43 -13.98
C LEU A 243 -5.41 12.25 -13.01
N PRO A 244 -5.01 12.37 -11.74
CA PRO A 244 -5.64 13.31 -10.81
C PRO A 244 -5.68 14.72 -11.39
N ASP A 245 -6.74 15.47 -11.06
CA ASP A 245 -6.80 16.88 -11.39
C ASP A 245 -5.84 17.72 -10.53
N ARG A 246 -5.81 19.03 -10.76
CA ARG A 246 -4.92 19.97 -10.06
C ARG A 246 -5.08 19.97 -8.53
N ASP A 247 -6.23 19.53 -8.02
CA ASP A 247 -6.53 19.48 -6.59
C ASP A 247 -6.19 18.08 -6.02
N GLY A 248 -5.59 17.20 -6.82
CA GLY A 248 -5.24 15.83 -6.45
C GLY A 248 -6.41 14.85 -6.50
N LEU A 249 -7.56 15.23 -7.09
CA LEU A 249 -8.74 14.39 -7.17
C LEU A 249 -8.74 13.56 -8.46
N LEU A 250 -8.81 12.24 -8.32
CA LEU A 250 -9.07 11.30 -9.42
C LEU A 250 -10.39 10.58 -9.14
N VAL A 251 -11.33 10.68 -10.08
CA VAL A 251 -12.61 9.96 -10.04
C VAL A 251 -12.65 9.06 -11.26
N HIS A 252 -13.19 7.86 -11.10
CA HIS A 252 -13.46 6.98 -12.22
C HIS A 252 -14.77 6.23 -12.01
N THR A 253 -15.57 6.11 -13.08
CA THR A 253 -16.78 5.29 -13.09
C THR A 253 -16.60 4.15 -14.10
N ASN A 254 -17.44 4.02 -15.13
CA ASN A 254 -17.40 2.89 -16.06
C ASN A 254 -17.26 3.30 -17.54
N HIS A 255 -16.96 4.57 -17.81
CA HIS A 255 -16.65 5.06 -19.15
C HIS A 255 -15.17 5.45 -19.26
N PHE A 256 -14.63 5.39 -20.48
CA PHE A 256 -13.27 5.84 -20.78
C PHE A 256 -13.16 7.35 -20.65
N LEU A 257 -12.14 7.81 -19.93
CA LEU A 257 -11.77 9.22 -19.79
C LEU A 257 -10.70 9.60 -20.82
N SER A 258 -9.90 8.64 -21.28
CA SER A 258 -8.78 8.90 -22.18
C SER A 258 -9.13 8.67 -23.66
N SER A 259 -8.50 9.47 -24.53
CA SER A 259 -8.59 9.37 -25.98
C SER A 259 -7.40 8.57 -26.53
N PRO A 260 -7.57 7.74 -27.57
CA PRO A 260 -8.77 7.63 -28.43
C PRO A 260 -9.80 6.59 -27.99
N ALA A 261 -9.57 5.84 -26.91
CA ALA A 261 -10.47 4.75 -26.50
C ALA A 261 -11.91 5.24 -26.23
N ASN A 262 -12.06 6.44 -25.66
CA ASN A 262 -13.36 7.06 -25.42
C ASN A 262 -14.21 7.32 -26.69
N LEU A 263 -13.62 7.34 -27.87
CA LEU A 263 -14.35 7.52 -29.14
C LEU A 263 -15.16 6.29 -29.55
N HIS A 264 -14.83 5.14 -28.96
CA HIS A 264 -15.41 3.82 -29.25
C HIS A 264 -15.95 3.13 -28.00
N ASP A 265 -16.18 3.93 -26.95
CA ASP A 265 -16.79 3.51 -25.70
C ASP A 265 -18.27 3.17 -25.91
N THR A 266 -18.66 1.95 -25.57
CA THR A 266 -20.04 1.48 -25.69
C THR A 266 -20.87 1.75 -24.43
N GLU A 267 -20.25 2.03 -23.28
CA GLU A 267 -20.95 2.34 -22.02
C GLU A 267 -21.79 3.61 -22.15
N LEU A 268 -21.34 4.60 -22.93
CA LEU A 268 -22.11 5.83 -23.17
C LEU A 268 -23.48 5.56 -23.83
N ARG A 269 -23.65 4.41 -24.49
CA ARG A 269 -24.92 3.95 -25.05
C ARG A 269 -25.66 3.02 -24.09
N ASP A 270 -24.95 2.06 -23.49
CA ASP A 270 -25.54 0.92 -22.79
C ASP A 270 -25.73 1.16 -21.28
N GLY A 271 -24.91 2.02 -20.66
CA GLY A 271 -24.93 2.41 -19.25
C GLY A 271 -24.62 3.91 -19.04
N PRO A 272 -25.45 4.84 -19.57
CA PRO A 272 -25.14 6.27 -19.60
C PRO A 272 -25.14 6.95 -18.22
N ASP A 273 -25.65 6.29 -17.17
CA ASP A 273 -25.63 6.79 -15.78
C ASP A 273 -24.20 7.01 -15.26
N THR A 274 -23.21 6.31 -15.84
CA THR A 274 -21.78 6.48 -15.60
C THR A 274 -21.32 7.94 -15.66
N VAL A 275 -21.88 8.74 -16.58
CA VAL A 275 -21.54 10.16 -16.77
C VAL A 275 -22.07 11.00 -15.62
N ILE A 276 -23.29 10.70 -15.14
CA ILE A 276 -23.92 11.43 -14.04
C ILE A 276 -23.23 11.10 -12.73
N ARG A 277 -22.89 9.82 -12.49
CA ARG A 277 -22.12 9.40 -11.30
C ARG A 277 -20.77 10.11 -11.24
N PHE A 278 -20.06 10.16 -12.37
CA PHE A 278 -18.76 10.83 -12.48
C PHE A 278 -18.86 12.32 -12.17
N ASP A 279 -19.76 13.04 -12.85
CA ASP A 279 -19.98 14.47 -12.65
C ASP A 279 -20.41 14.80 -11.21
N MET A 280 -21.30 13.98 -10.63
CA MET A 280 -21.76 14.17 -9.26
C MET A 280 -20.63 14.05 -8.25
N LEU A 281 -19.77 13.02 -8.37
CA LEU A 281 -18.63 12.85 -7.47
C LEU A 281 -17.64 14.01 -7.59
N ARG A 282 -17.35 14.46 -8.82
CA ARG A 282 -16.53 15.64 -9.04
C ARG A 282 -17.12 16.89 -8.38
N ARG A 283 -18.41 17.18 -8.60
CA ARG A 283 -19.07 18.35 -7.99
C ARG A 283 -19.09 18.31 -6.46
N ARG A 284 -19.17 17.13 -5.85
CA ARG A 284 -19.20 16.96 -4.39
C ARG A 284 -17.82 17.09 -3.73
N LEU A 285 -16.73 16.85 -4.48
CA LEU A 285 -15.39 16.70 -3.93
C LEU A 285 -14.38 17.76 -4.42
N SER A 286 -14.53 18.27 -5.65
CA SER A 286 -13.60 19.27 -6.23
C SER A 286 -13.58 20.56 -5.40
N GLY A 287 -12.40 21.17 -5.25
CA GLY A 287 -12.21 22.41 -4.50
C GLY A 287 -12.37 22.30 -2.98
N ARG A 288 -12.60 21.11 -2.41
CA ARG A 288 -12.63 20.89 -0.97
C ARG A 288 -11.22 20.63 -0.42
N PRO A 289 -10.77 21.33 0.62
CA PRO A 289 -9.49 21.06 1.28
C PRO A 289 -9.57 19.80 2.17
N ASP A 290 -10.71 19.56 2.81
CA ASP A 290 -10.93 18.46 3.76
C ASP A 290 -11.68 17.31 3.08
N VAL A 291 -10.97 16.54 2.24
CA VAL A 291 -11.48 15.30 1.63
C VAL A 291 -10.77 14.11 2.25
N ASP A 292 -11.27 13.71 3.41
CA ASP A 292 -10.90 12.49 4.11
C ASP A 292 -11.81 11.31 3.70
N ALA A 293 -11.56 10.13 4.26
CA ALA A 293 -12.37 8.95 3.94
C ALA A 293 -13.87 9.13 4.25
N PRO A 294 -14.29 9.68 5.41
CA PRO A 294 -15.69 10.04 5.66
C PRO A 294 -16.31 10.95 4.60
N ALA A 295 -15.60 12.01 4.16
CA ALA A 295 -16.11 12.91 3.13
C ALA A 295 -16.29 12.22 1.77
N VAL A 296 -15.38 11.30 1.40
CA VAL A 296 -15.52 10.49 0.19
C VAL A 296 -16.72 9.54 0.30
N VAL A 297 -16.86 8.83 1.43
CA VAL A 297 -18.02 7.95 1.70
C VAL A 297 -19.33 8.74 1.58
N GLU A 298 -19.42 9.89 2.24
CA GLU A 298 -20.59 10.78 2.20
C GLU A 298 -20.93 11.16 0.75
N ALA A 299 -19.92 11.54 -0.05
CA ALA A 299 -20.11 11.89 -1.45
C ALA A 299 -20.69 10.74 -2.28
N MET A 300 -20.42 9.49 -1.90
CA MET A 300 -20.87 8.27 -2.59
C MET A 300 -22.24 7.74 -2.11
N THR A 301 -22.91 8.37 -1.14
CA THR A 301 -24.22 7.91 -0.60
C THR A 301 -25.45 8.21 -1.47
N SER A 302 -25.28 8.69 -2.70
CA SER A 302 -26.42 9.06 -3.55
C SER A 302 -27.22 7.85 -4.03
N HIS A 303 -28.55 7.93 -3.88
CA HIS A 303 -29.52 6.93 -4.33
C HIS A 303 -30.46 7.46 -5.42
N LEU A 304 -29.98 8.32 -6.32
CA LEU A 304 -30.81 8.86 -7.40
C LEU A 304 -31.25 7.73 -8.34
N LEU A 305 -32.42 7.14 -8.04
CA LEU A 305 -33.04 6.05 -8.80
C LEU A 305 -33.41 6.54 -10.20
N GLY A 306 -33.01 5.80 -11.24
CA GLY A 306 -33.24 6.16 -12.65
C GLY A 306 -32.04 6.81 -13.37
N GLY A 307 -30.87 6.85 -12.72
CA GLY A 307 -29.58 7.27 -13.30
C GLY A 307 -28.81 8.20 -12.35
N GLY A 308 -27.54 7.90 -12.11
CA GLY A 308 -26.65 8.73 -11.26
C GLY A 308 -26.53 8.30 -9.80
N ALA A 309 -27.02 7.11 -9.42
CA ALA A 309 -26.83 6.57 -8.08
C ALA A 309 -25.39 6.06 -7.89
N THR A 310 -24.64 6.60 -6.94
CA THR A 310 -23.29 6.10 -6.60
C THR A 310 -23.31 5.00 -5.54
N CYS A 311 -24.47 4.81 -4.90
CA CYS A 311 -24.75 3.68 -4.03
C CYS A 311 -25.92 2.91 -4.66
N CYS A 312 -25.62 1.79 -5.30
CA CYS A 312 -26.59 0.96 -5.99
C CYS A 312 -27.36 0.08 -5.00
N HIS A 313 -28.68 0.00 -5.19
CA HIS A 313 -29.57 -0.86 -4.42
C HIS A 313 -30.46 -1.67 -5.35
N VAL A 314 -30.81 -2.87 -4.91
CA VAL A 314 -31.73 -3.75 -5.64
C VAL A 314 -33.03 -3.01 -5.95
N ASP A 315 -33.36 -2.93 -7.24
CA ASP A 315 -34.72 -2.61 -7.68
C ASP A 315 -35.60 -3.87 -7.58
N PRO A 316 -36.56 -3.92 -6.65
CA PRO A 316 -37.42 -5.10 -6.49
C PRO A 316 -38.33 -5.34 -7.70
N ALA A 317 -38.54 -4.35 -8.56
CA ALA A 317 -39.31 -4.47 -9.79
C ALA A 317 -38.56 -5.28 -10.88
N LEU A 318 -37.23 -5.38 -10.79
CA LEU A 318 -36.44 -6.18 -11.73
C LEU A 318 -36.50 -7.68 -11.39
N PRO A 319 -36.48 -8.56 -12.42
CA PRO A 319 -36.30 -9.99 -12.23
C PRO A 319 -35.02 -10.28 -11.45
N THR A 320 -35.01 -11.34 -10.62
CA THR A 320 -33.86 -11.68 -9.77
C THR A 320 -32.53 -11.72 -10.51
N ALA A 321 -32.50 -12.30 -11.71
CA ALA A 321 -31.29 -12.43 -12.54
C ALA A 321 -30.76 -11.11 -13.12
N ALA A 322 -31.52 -10.02 -13.00
CA ALA A 322 -31.16 -8.67 -13.46
C ALA A 322 -30.96 -7.69 -12.30
N ARG A 323 -31.06 -8.14 -11.04
CA ARG A 323 -30.87 -7.29 -9.87
C ARG A 323 -29.39 -7.02 -9.64
N PHE A 324 -29.08 -5.74 -9.45
CA PHE A 324 -27.75 -5.21 -9.20
C PHE A 324 -27.77 -4.44 -7.88
N GLU A 325 -26.65 -4.44 -7.16
CA GLU A 325 -26.46 -3.65 -5.94
C GLU A 325 -24.98 -3.43 -5.64
N THR A 326 -24.65 -2.45 -4.78
CA THR A 326 -23.30 -2.30 -4.25
C THR A 326 -22.99 -3.45 -3.30
N LEU A 327 -22.15 -4.40 -3.71
CA LEU A 327 -21.79 -5.58 -2.91
C LEU A 327 -20.77 -5.25 -1.83
N ALA A 328 -19.82 -4.36 -2.14
CA ALA A 328 -18.79 -3.94 -1.20
C ALA A 328 -18.35 -2.50 -1.41
N THR A 329 -18.01 -1.84 -0.31
CA THR A 329 -17.26 -0.56 -0.33
C THR A 329 -15.89 -0.78 0.29
N VAL A 330 -14.84 -0.46 -0.45
CA VAL A 330 -13.45 -0.83 -0.12
C VAL A 330 -12.58 0.42 -0.04
N SER A 331 -11.83 0.56 1.05
CA SER A 331 -10.80 1.59 1.21
C SER A 331 -9.43 0.94 1.29
N LEU A 332 -8.44 1.51 0.61
CA LEU A 332 -7.05 1.06 0.66
C LEU A 332 -6.21 2.03 1.49
N ASP A 333 -5.50 1.49 2.47
CA ASP A 333 -4.42 2.16 3.20
C ASP A 333 -3.10 1.61 2.64
N VAL A 334 -2.60 2.30 1.61
CA VAL A 334 -1.38 1.91 0.91
C VAL A 334 -0.14 2.12 1.78
N GLU A 335 -0.13 3.10 2.68
CA GLU A 335 1.00 3.35 3.58
C GLU A 335 1.24 2.15 4.50
N ASN A 336 0.18 1.58 5.07
CA ASN A 336 0.26 0.45 6.00
C ASN A 336 0.06 -0.92 5.31
N GLY A 337 -0.18 -0.94 3.99
CA GLY A 337 -0.44 -2.17 3.24
C GLY A 337 -1.71 -2.91 3.69
N THR A 338 -2.72 -2.17 4.17
CA THR A 338 -3.99 -2.75 4.66
C THR A 338 -5.19 -2.27 3.85
N LEU A 339 -6.28 -3.03 3.90
CA LEU A 339 -7.54 -2.60 3.32
C LEU A 339 -8.69 -2.83 4.29
N THR A 340 -9.69 -1.95 4.19
CA THR A 340 -10.97 -2.07 4.90
C THR A 340 -12.06 -2.32 3.87
N ALA A 341 -12.89 -3.34 4.11
CA ALA A 341 -13.99 -3.70 3.23
C ALA A 341 -15.29 -3.81 4.02
N HIS A 342 -16.28 -3.01 3.62
CA HIS A 342 -17.62 -3.02 4.14
C HIS A 342 -18.54 -3.79 3.19
N SER A 343 -19.44 -4.59 3.75
CA SER A 343 -20.43 -5.34 2.97
C SER A 343 -21.66 -4.47 2.73
N GLY A 344 -21.96 -4.19 1.46
CA GLY A 344 -22.96 -3.22 1.05
C GLY A 344 -22.37 -1.87 0.61
N GLY A 345 -23.27 -0.95 0.28
CA GLY A 345 -22.89 0.37 -0.22
C GLY A 345 -22.54 1.43 0.83
N PRO A 346 -22.04 2.59 0.39
CA PRO A 346 -21.59 3.69 1.26
C PRO A 346 -22.64 4.18 2.26
N CYS A 347 -23.94 4.03 1.96
CA CYS A 347 -25.02 4.49 2.84
C CYS A 347 -25.21 3.65 4.12
N THR A 348 -24.61 2.45 4.19
CA THR A 348 -24.68 1.58 5.38
C THR A 348 -23.35 1.49 6.11
N ILE A 349 -22.36 2.30 5.70
CA ILE A 349 -21.04 2.34 6.31
C ILE A 349 -21.12 2.89 7.75
N PRO A 350 -20.45 2.26 8.73
CA PRO A 350 -20.33 2.79 10.08
C PRO A 350 -19.36 3.98 10.13
N ALA A 351 -19.48 4.82 11.16
CA ALA A 351 -18.73 6.07 11.30
C ALA A 351 -17.19 5.89 11.43
N ASP A 352 -16.73 4.68 11.76
CA ASP A 352 -15.32 4.32 11.94
C ASP A 352 -14.71 3.63 10.70
N PHE A 353 -15.42 3.59 9.58
CA PHE A 353 -14.90 2.99 8.35
C PHE A 353 -13.66 3.72 7.83
N ALA A 354 -12.64 2.93 7.49
CA ALA A 354 -11.33 3.42 7.07
C ALA A 354 -10.67 4.36 8.08
N ALA A 355 -11.13 4.40 9.34
CA ALA A 355 -10.37 5.03 10.40
C ALA A 355 -9.02 4.31 10.52
N PRO A 356 -7.91 5.03 10.77
CA PRO A 356 -6.60 4.41 10.96
C PRO A 356 -6.71 3.30 12.01
N THR A 357 -6.54 2.06 11.60
CA THR A 357 -6.62 0.94 12.54
C THR A 357 -5.34 0.97 13.37
N LYS A 358 -5.48 1.32 14.66
CA LYS A 358 -4.37 1.35 15.63
C LYS A 358 -3.62 0.01 15.75
N GLU A 359 -4.19 -1.08 15.24
CA GLU A 359 -3.67 -2.44 15.39
C GLU A 359 -2.41 -2.72 14.58
N ASN A 360 -2.09 -1.92 13.53
CA ASN A 360 -0.89 -2.14 12.70
C ASN A 360 0.02 -0.92 12.54
N THR A 361 -0.22 0.19 13.24
CA THR A 361 0.76 1.27 13.31
C THR A 361 2.01 0.77 14.05
N VAL A 362 2.98 0.27 13.30
CA VAL A 362 4.37 0.22 13.75
C VAL A 362 4.73 1.64 14.13
N LEU A 363 5.06 1.87 15.40
CA LEU A 363 5.49 3.17 15.89
C LEU A 363 6.72 3.62 15.07
N LYS A 364 6.50 4.48 14.07
CA LYS A 364 7.58 5.13 13.33
C LYS A 364 8.10 6.30 14.18
N LEU A 365 9.10 6.02 15.01
CA LEU A 365 9.88 7.07 15.66
C LEU A 365 10.59 7.88 14.56
N LYS A 366 10.46 9.21 14.59
CA LYS A 366 11.02 10.09 13.54
C LYS A 366 12.54 10.18 13.61
N ARG A 367 13.05 10.57 14.77
CA ARG A 367 14.47 10.75 15.11
C ARG A 367 14.65 10.73 16.62
N ILE A 368 15.89 10.66 17.08
CA ILE A 368 16.22 11.01 18.47
C ILE A 368 16.02 12.52 18.61
N ASP A 369 15.20 12.93 19.57
CA ASP A 369 14.91 14.35 19.81
C ASP A 369 15.95 14.96 20.76
N ASN A 370 16.16 14.31 21.91
CA ASN A 370 17.11 14.71 22.93
C ASN A 370 17.79 13.52 23.62
N MET A 371 18.84 13.84 24.37
CA MET A 371 19.55 12.96 25.29
C MET A 371 19.85 13.74 26.57
N ASP A 372 19.84 13.06 27.72
CA ASP A 372 19.96 13.73 29.02
C ASP A 372 21.19 13.21 29.78
N ILE A 373 21.96 14.12 30.39
CA ILE A 373 23.02 13.82 31.36
C ILE A 373 22.62 14.41 32.71
N LEU A 374 22.80 13.61 33.76
CA LEU A 374 22.59 14.04 35.14
C LEU A 374 23.94 14.30 35.81
N THR A 375 24.07 15.44 36.47
CA THR A 375 25.34 15.88 37.08
C THR A 375 25.14 16.52 38.45
N HIS A 376 26.17 16.47 39.31
CA HIS A 376 26.21 17.28 40.53
C HIS A 376 26.54 18.75 40.23
N ASP A 377 27.20 19.04 39.10
CA ASP A 377 27.71 20.35 38.71
C ASP A 377 27.37 20.70 37.25
N VAL A 378 26.19 21.31 37.07
CA VAL A 378 25.70 21.74 35.74
C VAL A 378 26.63 22.78 35.12
N ASP A 379 27.19 23.68 35.92
CA ASP A 379 28.06 24.74 35.41
C ASP A 379 29.34 24.16 34.80
N ALA A 380 29.94 23.14 35.44
CA ALA A 380 31.14 22.49 34.94
C ALA A 380 30.88 21.80 33.58
N LEU A 381 29.75 21.11 33.42
CA LEU A 381 29.39 20.52 32.14
C LEU A 381 29.03 21.57 31.09
N VAL A 382 28.37 22.67 31.47
CA VAL A 382 28.10 23.77 30.53
C VAL A 382 29.40 24.41 30.04
N GLU A 383 30.34 24.72 30.94
CA GLU A 383 31.65 25.26 30.56
C GLU A 383 32.40 24.30 29.63
N PHE A 384 32.26 23.00 29.85
CA PHE A 384 32.85 21.98 28.99
C PHE A 384 32.18 21.90 27.61
N TYR A 385 30.89 21.59 27.54
CA TYR A 385 30.22 21.38 26.25
C TYR A 385 30.11 22.68 25.44
N HIS A 386 29.78 23.81 26.06
CA HIS A 386 29.70 25.09 25.36
C HIS A 386 31.07 25.76 25.19
N GLY A 387 31.89 25.80 26.23
CA GLY A 387 33.16 26.55 26.23
C GLY A 387 34.36 25.77 25.71
N VAL A 388 34.48 24.47 26.03
CA VAL A 388 35.57 23.62 25.55
C VAL A 388 35.29 23.08 24.16
N LEU A 389 34.13 22.45 23.96
CA LEU A 389 33.75 21.86 22.67
C LEU A 389 33.12 22.87 21.69
N GLY A 390 32.76 24.06 22.15
CA GLY A 390 32.23 25.12 21.28
C GLY A 390 30.79 24.89 20.81
N LEU A 391 30.04 23.99 21.45
CA LEU A 391 28.67 23.66 21.05
C LEU A 391 27.70 24.79 21.42
N PRO A 392 26.79 25.22 20.52
CA PRO A 392 25.84 26.27 20.83
C PRO A 392 24.80 25.82 21.85
N PHE A 393 24.16 26.80 22.50
CA PHE A 393 22.98 26.54 23.31
C PHE A 393 21.75 26.32 22.42
N HIS A 394 20.97 25.28 22.71
CA HIS A 394 19.63 25.10 22.13
C HIS A 394 18.63 26.09 22.74
N LEU A 395 18.74 26.32 24.06
CA LEU A 395 17.97 27.32 24.81
C LEU A 395 18.92 28.18 25.65
N PRO A 396 18.62 29.48 25.87
CA PRO A 396 19.46 30.35 26.68
C PRO A 396 19.78 29.73 28.05
N TYR A 397 21.07 29.69 28.41
CA TYR A 397 21.48 29.18 29.71
C TYR A 397 21.26 30.22 30.80
N GLU A 398 20.43 29.87 31.77
CA GLU A 398 20.16 30.64 32.97
C GLU A 398 20.67 29.85 34.18
N LYS A 399 21.77 30.31 34.79
CA LYS A 399 22.50 29.57 35.84
C LYS A 399 21.61 29.25 37.04
N GLU A 400 20.65 30.11 37.33
CA GLU A 400 19.71 29.98 38.44
C GLU A 400 18.73 28.81 38.25
N GLU A 401 18.48 28.38 37.02
CA GLU A 401 17.54 27.31 36.69
C GLU A 401 18.13 25.90 36.87
N VAL A 402 19.44 25.77 37.10
CA VAL A 402 20.14 24.51 37.40
C VAL A 402 19.93 23.39 36.36
N TRP A 403 19.75 23.78 35.09
CA TRP A 403 19.81 22.90 33.93
C TRP A 403 20.30 23.67 32.70
N ALA A 404 20.71 22.97 31.65
CA ALA A 404 21.10 23.57 30.38
C ALA A 404 20.65 22.71 29.20
N ALA A 405 20.45 23.33 28.04
CA ALA A 405 20.22 22.63 26.77
C ALA A 405 21.29 23.01 25.75
N ILE A 406 22.13 22.05 25.38
CA ILE A 406 23.21 22.18 24.40
C ILE A 406 22.74 21.59 23.08
N ASP A 407 22.93 22.32 21.98
CA ASP A 407 22.65 21.84 20.63
C ASP A 407 23.86 21.10 20.07
N MET A 408 23.72 19.78 19.86
CA MET A 408 24.76 18.94 19.23
C MET A 408 24.60 18.88 17.69
N GLY A 409 23.74 19.70 17.10
CA GLY A 409 23.46 19.79 15.67
C GLY A 409 22.28 18.93 15.22
N ASN A 410 22.24 17.66 15.62
CA ASN A 410 21.18 16.71 15.26
C ASN A 410 20.29 16.26 16.44
N VAL A 411 20.79 16.43 17.68
CA VAL A 411 20.16 16.04 18.94
C VAL A 411 20.40 17.16 19.96
N THR A 412 19.42 17.41 20.84
CA THR A 412 19.63 18.31 22.00
C THR A 412 20.17 17.51 23.18
N LEU A 413 21.28 17.93 23.77
CA LEU A 413 21.74 17.44 25.07
C LEU A 413 21.16 18.30 26.18
N TYR A 414 20.32 17.72 27.04
CA TYR A 414 19.96 18.36 28.30
C TYR A 414 20.92 17.92 29.42
N ILE A 415 21.35 18.89 30.20
CA ILE A 415 22.14 18.70 31.41
C ILE A 415 21.26 19.07 32.59
N PHE A 416 21.00 18.13 33.50
CA PHE A 416 20.19 18.36 34.68
C PHE A 416 20.99 18.14 35.96
N LYS A 417 20.73 18.97 36.96
CA LYS A 417 21.26 18.75 38.30
C LYS A 417 20.62 17.52 38.95
N SER A 418 21.43 16.62 39.49
CA SER A 418 21.03 15.52 40.37
C SER A 418 21.92 15.51 41.61
N GLU A 419 21.33 15.24 42.77
CA GLU A 419 22.07 15.12 44.05
C GLU A 419 22.06 13.67 44.59
N VAL A 420 21.56 12.73 43.78
CA VAL A 420 21.33 11.34 44.19
C VAL A 420 22.38 10.40 43.59
N GLY A 421 23.04 9.63 44.46
CA GLY A 421 23.97 8.57 44.07
C GLY A 421 25.42 9.05 43.86
N GLU A 422 26.31 8.09 43.68
CA GLU A 422 27.69 8.32 43.23
C GLU A 422 27.78 8.11 41.71
N HIS A 423 28.78 8.72 41.08
CA HIS A 423 29.07 8.52 39.67
C HIS A 423 29.29 7.03 39.35
N ALA A 424 28.77 6.59 38.21
CA ALA A 424 29.07 5.25 37.72
C ALA A 424 30.59 5.09 37.47
N PRO A 425 31.13 3.87 37.59
CA PRO A 425 32.53 3.63 37.22
C PRO A 425 32.81 4.10 35.80
N ARG A 426 33.90 4.86 35.62
CA ARG A 426 34.32 5.37 34.32
C ARG A 426 34.49 4.21 33.32
N ARG A 427 34.04 4.43 32.09
CA ARG A 427 34.25 3.52 30.97
C ARG A 427 35.73 3.49 30.57
N THR A 428 36.18 2.39 29.98
CA THR A 428 37.50 2.25 29.36
C THR A 428 37.36 2.18 27.84
N ALA A 429 38.46 2.36 27.12
CA ALA A 429 38.52 2.18 25.67
C ALA A 429 38.36 0.71 25.20
N VAL A 430 38.20 -0.24 26.14
CA VAL A 430 38.07 -1.67 25.87
C VAL A 430 36.66 -2.11 26.25
N ASN A 431 35.73 -2.14 25.27
CA ASN A 431 34.30 -2.42 25.52
C ASN A 431 34.02 -3.66 26.39
N PRO A 432 34.73 -4.80 26.26
CA PRO A 432 34.51 -5.97 27.12
C PRO A 432 34.76 -5.73 28.62
N ASP A 433 35.50 -4.68 28.99
CA ASP A 433 35.80 -4.33 30.38
C ASP A 433 34.70 -3.44 31.00
N ASN A 434 33.77 -2.93 30.19
CA ASN A 434 32.71 -2.02 30.61
C ASN A 434 31.44 -2.78 31.03
N ALA A 435 30.75 -2.29 32.07
CA ALA A 435 29.43 -2.81 32.45
C ALA A 435 28.37 -2.55 31.35
N PRO A 436 27.34 -3.40 31.20
CA PRO A 436 26.25 -3.13 30.24
C PRO A 436 25.54 -1.78 30.50
N GLY A 437 25.24 -1.03 29.44
CA GLY A 437 24.54 0.26 29.53
C GLY A 437 24.95 1.24 28.44
N TYR A 438 24.67 2.53 28.65
CA TYR A 438 25.18 3.60 27.79
C TYR A 438 26.71 3.65 27.87
N ASP A 439 27.38 3.62 26.72
CA ASP A 439 28.84 3.51 26.65
C ASP A 439 29.48 4.88 26.36
N SER A 440 29.08 5.53 25.27
CA SER A 440 29.75 6.76 24.81
C SER A 440 28.95 7.58 23.79
N ILE A 441 29.35 8.85 23.63
CA ILE A 441 28.92 9.77 22.55
C ILE A 441 30.11 10.01 21.63
N ALA A 442 29.89 10.18 20.33
CA ALA A 442 30.93 10.54 19.38
C ALA A 442 30.57 11.79 18.59
N PHE A 443 31.53 12.69 18.44
CA PHE A 443 31.46 13.87 17.58
C PHE A 443 32.28 13.64 16.33
N GLU A 444 31.66 13.87 15.18
CA GLU A 444 32.34 13.83 13.89
C GLU A 444 33.19 15.08 13.70
N VAL A 445 34.42 14.91 13.18
CA VAL A 445 35.35 15.99 12.86
C VAL A 445 35.96 15.79 11.48
N ASP A 446 36.23 16.89 10.79
CA ASP A 446 36.87 16.87 9.46
C ASP A 446 38.33 16.39 9.52
N SER A 447 39.02 16.65 10.64
CA SER A 447 40.40 16.23 10.88
C SER A 447 40.60 15.88 12.34
N LEU A 448 40.98 14.64 12.61
CA LEU A 448 41.28 14.20 13.97
C LEU A 448 42.53 14.87 14.54
N ASP A 449 43.52 15.19 13.70
CA ASP A 449 44.74 15.89 14.11
C ASP A 449 44.44 17.31 14.62
N GLU A 450 43.59 18.06 13.92
CA GLU A 450 43.20 19.41 14.34
C GLU A 450 42.34 19.38 15.61
N ALA A 451 41.41 18.42 15.70
CA ALA A 451 40.58 18.24 16.88
C ALA A 451 41.41 17.88 18.11
N GLU A 452 42.36 16.95 17.99
CA GLU A 452 43.27 16.60 19.07
C GLU A 452 44.11 17.80 19.49
N ALA A 453 44.69 18.55 18.56
CA ALA A 453 45.47 19.74 18.87
C ALA A 453 44.67 20.84 19.59
N ALA A 454 43.39 20.99 19.27
CA ALA A 454 42.50 21.97 19.91
C ALA A 454 42.04 21.54 21.32
N LEU A 455 41.96 20.24 21.58
CA LEU A 455 41.49 19.67 22.84
C LEU A 455 42.63 19.30 23.79
N ASP A 456 43.86 19.16 23.31
CA ASP A 456 44.99 18.73 24.13
C ASP A 456 45.27 19.71 25.28
N GLY A 457 45.42 19.16 26.49
CA GLY A 457 45.52 19.95 27.72
C GLY A 457 44.21 20.59 28.20
N ARG A 458 43.10 20.43 27.48
CA ARG A 458 41.75 20.89 27.87
C ARG A 458 40.80 19.75 28.24
N VAL A 459 41.12 18.52 27.83
CA VAL A 459 40.34 17.31 28.13
C VAL A 459 41.22 16.21 28.75
N GLU A 460 40.60 15.26 29.45
CA GLU A 460 41.27 14.05 29.94
C GLU A 460 41.13 12.93 28.89
N TRP A 461 42.18 12.65 28.13
CA TRP A 461 42.19 11.54 27.17
C TRP A 461 42.12 10.18 27.89
N VAL A 462 41.27 9.28 27.40
CA VAL A 462 41.13 7.91 27.97
C VAL A 462 42.21 6.98 27.43
N ASP A 463 42.53 7.10 26.14
CA ASP A 463 43.50 6.25 25.45
C ASP A 463 44.11 6.97 24.24
N GLU A 464 45.08 6.32 23.59
CA GLU A 464 45.64 6.71 22.31
C GLU A 464 44.60 6.62 21.18
N ARG A 465 44.96 7.15 20.00
CA ARG A 465 44.13 7.06 18.79
C ARG A 465 43.88 5.60 18.41
N ILE A 466 42.63 5.28 18.10
CA ILE A 466 42.18 3.95 17.67
C ILE A 466 41.74 4.02 16.21
N GLN A 467 42.08 3.00 15.44
CA GLN A 467 41.57 2.80 14.09
C GLN A 467 40.72 1.53 14.02
N TRP A 468 39.49 1.66 13.56
CA TRP A 468 38.58 0.54 13.34
C TRP A 468 38.18 0.43 11.87
N LYS A 469 38.13 -0.80 11.34
CA LYS A 469 37.82 -1.07 9.94
C LYS A 469 36.66 -2.06 9.83
N HIS A 470 35.62 -1.69 9.09
CA HIS A 470 34.48 -2.56 8.80
C HIS A 470 34.72 -3.37 7.51
N PRO A 471 34.20 -4.61 7.40
CA PRO A 471 34.28 -5.39 6.16
C PRO A 471 33.67 -4.72 4.91
N SER A 472 32.80 -3.73 5.06
CA SER A 472 32.25 -2.94 3.93
C SER A 472 33.29 -1.99 3.28
N GLY A 473 34.48 -1.86 3.87
CA GLY A 473 35.50 -0.90 3.44
C GLY A 473 35.42 0.44 4.16
N THR A 474 34.32 0.75 4.86
CA THR A 474 34.23 1.90 5.77
C THR A 474 35.20 1.72 6.93
N TRP A 475 35.91 2.77 7.31
CA TRP A 475 36.75 2.76 8.49
C TRP A 475 36.69 4.10 9.22
N TYR A 476 37.05 4.08 10.50
CA TYR A 476 37.02 5.26 11.37
C TYR A 476 38.36 5.38 12.07
N GLN A 477 38.82 6.61 12.26
CA GLN A 477 39.80 6.96 13.28
C GLN A 477 39.10 7.74 14.38
N TYR A 478 39.39 7.41 15.63
CA TYR A 478 38.76 8.10 16.76
C TYR A 478 39.66 8.08 17.98
N ARG A 479 39.43 9.03 18.90
CA ARG A 479 40.15 9.10 20.16
C ARG A 479 39.19 9.40 21.31
N PRO A 480 39.16 8.56 22.37
CA PRO A 480 38.29 8.76 23.52
C PRO A 480 38.84 9.77 24.53
N PHE A 481 37.96 10.58 25.11
CA PHE A 481 38.24 11.47 26.24
C PHE A 481 37.04 11.52 27.21
N PHE A 482 37.24 12.06 28.40
CA PHE A 482 36.18 12.26 29.39
C PHE A 482 35.66 13.70 29.39
N ASP A 483 34.37 13.85 29.66
CA ASP A 483 33.81 15.09 30.21
C ASP A 483 34.12 15.22 31.72
N PRO A 484 33.82 16.36 32.36
CA PRO A 484 34.07 16.57 33.79
C PRO A 484 33.43 15.54 34.73
N ASP A 485 32.33 14.91 34.30
CA ASP A 485 31.65 13.85 35.04
C ASP A 485 32.16 12.45 34.70
N GLY A 486 33.17 12.33 33.84
CA GLY A 486 33.72 11.04 33.45
C GLY A 486 32.87 10.27 32.44
N ASN A 487 31.91 10.93 31.78
CA ASN A 487 31.22 10.33 30.64
C ASN A 487 32.21 10.25 29.47
N MET A 488 32.21 9.10 28.78
CA MET A 488 33.14 8.86 27.69
C MET A 488 32.62 9.47 26.39
N LEU A 489 33.46 10.31 25.78
CA LEU A 489 33.23 10.99 24.52
C LEU A 489 34.30 10.58 23.51
N TYR A 490 33.99 10.69 22.22
CA TYR A 490 34.94 10.49 21.14
C TYR A 490 34.94 11.70 20.19
N VAL A 491 36.10 12.06 19.67
CA VAL A 491 36.22 12.74 18.38
C VAL A 491 36.53 11.69 17.32
N THR A 492 35.81 11.74 16.20
CA THR A 492 35.83 10.68 15.17
C THR A 492 35.95 11.27 13.78
N GLU A 493 36.89 10.77 13.00
CA GLU A 493 37.04 11.06 11.57
C GLU A 493 36.56 9.84 10.77
N PRO A 494 35.37 9.90 10.14
CA PRO A 494 34.81 8.79 9.38
C PRO A 494 35.34 8.77 7.94
N HIS A 495 35.77 7.58 7.49
CA HIS A 495 36.13 7.33 6.10
C HIS A 495 35.14 6.35 5.49
N ILE A 496 34.05 6.93 5.01
CA ILE A 496 32.92 6.19 4.46
C ILE A 496 33.18 5.95 2.97
N VAL A 497 33.15 4.68 2.55
CA VAL A 497 33.09 4.36 1.12
C VAL A 497 31.71 4.82 0.64
N GLY A 498 31.68 5.87 -0.19
CA GLY A 498 30.43 6.41 -0.69
C GLY A 498 29.56 5.30 -1.29
N ALA A 499 28.28 5.25 -0.90
CA ALA A 499 27.28 4.68 -1.78
C ALA A 499 27.39 5.47 -3.08
N GLY A 500 27.83 4.81 -4.16
CA GLY A 500 28.02 5.45 -5.45
C GLY A 500 26.79 6.28 -5.80
N VAL A 501 27.03 7.57 -6.09
CA VAL A 501 26.05 8.49 -6.68
C VAL A 501 25.48 7.90 -7.96
#